data_AF-A0A9P0IH75-F1
#
_entry.id   AF-A0A9P0IH75-F1
#
_cell.length_a   1.000
_cell.length_b   1.000
_cell.length_c   1.000
_cell.angle_alpha   90.00
_cell.angle_beta   90.00
_cell.angle_gamma   90.00
#
_symmetry.space_group_name_H-M   'P 1'
#
loop_
_entity.id
_entity.type
_entity.pdbx_description
1 polymer ?
#
loop_
_entity_poly.entity_id
_entity_poly.type
_entity_poly.pdbx_seq_one_letter_code
_entity_poly.pdbx_strand_id
1 'polypeptide(L)'
;MSKMWIKLVLLSILNFSGSVTTSFDVRALVNGNRMAGVPLGLSLGAGELDVEGICTKPGMACQNCSHAVTCVPLPVGWLKVPLQECNEGLTCNAHQGQCSPDPAPECSGAAQDFDHTCEQVGIFPDAYDCRKFHLCSPPEGLPDGRPADHRAALCPRHYGYNPATAQCSIQLEHSQCSEKPVPECKVIGQHGVLPLSSNHYYVCLIKNGVLHPQVFICPHGWHFWGEFCQPEPEKKIVKDTDDETIKVEHSSEEKIPEEEEKVTTTEKEATTEATATVEATTTKIDSFFSTERTATYAADTFLADKIDLANYETTDDVGAPTNDNFGLSIEYNDWE
;
A
#
# COMPACT_ATOMS: atom_id res chain seq x y z
N MET A 1 -14.49 35.06 -84.99
CA MET A 1 -14.64 33.69 -84.45
C MET A 1 -14.22 33.68 -82.98
N SER A 2 -15.06 34.21 -82.08
CA SER A 2 -14.82 34.18 -80.63
C SER A 2 -16.12 34.56 -79.91
N LYS A 3 -17.07 33.63 -79.82
CA LYS A 3 -18.31 33.79 -79.05
C LYS A 3 -19.13 32.50 -78.94
N MET A 4 -18.49 31.36 -78.65
CA MET A 4 -19.26 30.12 -78.46
C MET A 4 -18.65 29.11 -77.48
N TRP A 5 -17.71 29.54 -76.64
CA TRP A 5 -17.01 28.66 -75.67
C TRP A 5 -17.16 29.09 -74.20
N ILE A 6 -18.05 30.03 -73.89
CA ILE A 6 -18.26 30.54 -72.53
C ILE A 6 -19.56 30.03 -71.86
N LYS A 7 -20.43 29.35 -72.61
CA LYS A 7 -21.71 28.84 -72.05
C LYS A 7 -21.67 27.40 -71.52
N LEU A 8 -20.55 26.68 -71.67
CA LEU A 8 -20.44 25.27 -71.28
C LEU A 8 -19.64 25.04 -69.99
N VAL A 9 -19.02 26.07 -69.41
CA VAL A 9 -18.23 25.95 -68.16
C VAL A 9 -19.02 26.36 -66.91
N LEU A 10 -20.20 26.98 -67.08
CA LEU A 10 -21.01 27.49 -65.96
C LEU A 10 -22.10 26.53 -65.46
N LEU A 11 -22.20 25.32 -66.02
CA LEU A 11 -23.23 24.32 -65.65
C LEU A 11 -22.70 23.13 -64.83
N SER A 12 -21.42 23.13 -64.48
CA SER A 12 -20.78 22.05 -63.71
C SER A 12 -20.47 22.39 -62.25
N ILE A 13 -20.95 23.53 -61.72
CA ILE A 13 -20.68 23.98 -60.34
C ILE A 13 -21.92 23.85 -59.41
N LEU A 14 -23.09 23.44 -59.91
CA LEU A 14 -24.35 23.47 -59.13
C LEU A 14 -25.15 22.16 -59.18
N ASN A 15 -24.52 21.00 -58.97
CA ASN A 15 -25.25 19.75 -58.69
C ASN A 15 -24.46 18.77 -57.80
N PHE A 16 -23.83 19.31 -56.74
CA PHE A 16 -23.43 18.53 -55.58
C PHE A 16 -24.08 19.12 -54.32
N SER A 17 -25.40 19.26 -54.35
CA SER A 17 -26.21 19.48 -53.15
C SER A 17 -26.49 18.13 -52.49
N GLY A 18 -25.43 17.45 -52.07
CA GLY A 18 -25.54 16.48 -50.99
C GLY A 18 -25.60 17.28 -49.71
N SER A 19 -26.76 17.32 -49.07
CA SER A 19 -26.94 17.90 -47.74
C SER A 19 -25.98 17.24 -46.75
N VAL A 20 -24.82 17.85 -46.53
CA VAL A 20 -24.03 17.63 -45.33
C VAL A 20 -24.63 18.55 -44.27
N THR A 21 -25.71 18.09 -43.63
CA THR A 21 -26.21 18.71 -42.41
C THR A 21 -25.21 18.43 -41.29
N THR A 22 -24.16 19.25 -41.18
CA THR A 22 -23.43 19.38 -39.92
C THR A 22 -24.34 20.17 -38.98
N SER A 23 -25.16 19.46 -38.21
CA SER A 23 -25.89 20.06 -37.09
C SER A 23 -24.87 20.41 -36.01
N PHE A 24 -24.40 21.65 -36.01
CA PHE A 24 -23.72 22.21 -34.85
C PHE A 24 -24.80 22.49 -33.79
N ASP A 25 -24.76 21.75 -32.69
CA ASP A 25 -25.63 22.00 -31.55
C ASP A 25 -25.15 23.26 -30.82
N VAL A 26 -25.82 24.39 -31.11
CA VAL A 26 -25.51 25.70 -30.52
C VAL A 26 -26.20 25.91 -29.16
N ARG A 27 -26.90 24.90 -28.61
CA ARG A 27 -27.62 25.03 -27.33
C ARG A 27 -26.69 25.29 -26.15
N ALA A 28 -25.43 24.89 -26.22
CA ALA A 28 -24.44 25.16 -25.17
C ALA A 28 -24.05 26.65 -25.04
N LEU A 29 -24.36 27.50 -26.03
CA LEU A 29 -24.05 28.94 -25.97
C LEU A 29 -25.15 29.78 -25.32
N VAL A 30 -26.35 29.23 -25.10
CA VAL A 30 -27.52 29.98 -24.62
C VAL A 30 -27.78 29.76 -23.12
N ASN A 31 -27.35 28.64 -22.55
CA ASN A 31 -27.38 28.43 -21.10
C ASN A 31 -25.97 28.62 -20.54
N GLY A 32 -25.78 29.65 -19.70
CA GLY A 32 -24.51 30.07 -19.09
C GLY A 32 -23.83 29.08 -18.15
N ASN A 33 -23.97 27.78 -18.37
CA ASN A 33 -23.18 26.74 -17.73
C ASN A 33 -21.92 26.47 -18.55
N ARG A 34 -20.79 27.05 -18.11
CA ARG A 34 -19.46 26.84 -18.72
C ARG A 34 -18.94 25.40 -18.64
N MET A 35 -19.68 24.46 -18.04
CA MET A 35 -19.34 23.03 -17.99
C MET A 35 -20.06 22.18 -19.06
N ALA A 36 -20.92 22.77 -19.89
CA ALA A 36 -21.65 22.04 -20.94
C ALA A 36 -20.90 21.94 -22.28
N GLY A 37 -19.65 22.42 -22.34
CA GLY A 37 -18.82 22.44 -23.55
C GLY A 37 -17.96 21.18 -23.77
N VAL A 38 -18.15 20.12 -22.99
CA VAL A 38 -17.59 18.80 -23.34
C VAL A 38 -18.61 18.15 -24.27
N PRO A 39 -18.28 17.84 -25.53
CA PRO A 39 -19.20 17.15 -26.42
C PRO A 39 -19.42 15.72 -25.91
N LEU A 40 -20.38 15.52 -25.00
CA LEU A 40 -20.86 14.21 -24.54
C LEU A 40 -21.76 13.51 -25.59
N GLY A 41 -21.53 13.80 -26.88
CA GLY A 41 -22.45 13.48 -27.98
C GLY A 41 -21.95 12.45 -28.99
N LEU A 42 -20.80 11.82 -28.76
CA LEU A 42 -20.39 10.63 -29.51
C LEU A 42 -20.24 9.50 -28.49
N SER A 43 -21.21 8.58 -28.47
CA SER A 43 -21.04 7.31 -27.77
C SER A 43 -19.88 6.56 -28.42
N LEU A 44 -18.68 6.76 -27.91
CA LEU A 44 -17.47 6.06 -28.32
C LEU A 44 -17.53 4.62 -27.78
N GLY A 45 -18.47 3.81 -28.28
CA GLY A 45 -18.65 2.41 -27.89
C GLY A 45 -18.87 2.21 -26.38
N ALA A 46 -18.48 1.02 -25.89
CA ALA A 46 -18.53 0.67 -24.47
C ALA A 46 -17.44 1.35 -23.60
N GLY A 47 -16.74 2.36 -24.14
CA GLY A 47 -15.65 3.06 -23.44
C GLY A 47 -16.14 4.21 -22.56
N GLU A 48 -15.47 4.41 -21.44
CA GLU A 48 -15.69 5.48 -20.47
C GLU A 48 -14.45 6.39 -20.39
N LEU A 49 -14.62 7.68 -20.12
CA LEU A 49 -13.48 8.55 -19.78
C LEU A 49 -12.89 8.10 -18.43
N ASP A 50 -11.57 7.97 -18.36
CA ASP A 50 -10.90 7.54 -17.13
C ASP A 50 -10.84 8.68 -16.10
N VAL A 51 -11.88 8.77 -15.26
CA VAL A 51 -11.95 9.73 -14.15
C VAL A 51 -11.20 9.22 -12.91
N GLU A 52 -11.10 7.90 -12.76
CA GLU A 52 -10.46 7.23 -11.62
C GLU A 52 -8.93 7.28 -11.68
N GLY A 53 -8.35 7.53 -12.87
CA GLY A 53 -6.91 7.41 -13.07
C GLY A 53 -6.49 5.95 -13.02
N ILE A 54 -7.08 5.08 -13.84
CA ILE A 54 -6.60 3.72 -14.07
C ILE A 54 -5.49 3.72 -15.12
N CYS A 55 -5.59 4.61 -16.09
CA CYS A 55 -4.76 4.69 -17.27
C CYS A 55 -3.62 5.70 -17.13
N THR A 56 -2.38 5.20 -17.19
CA THR A 56 -1.17 6.04 -17.26
C THR A 56 -0.41 5.91 -18.57
N LYS A 57 -0.56 4.77 -19.23
CA LYS A 57 0.14 4.42 -20.47
C LYS A 57 -0.87 3.82 -21.45
N PRO A 58 -0.63 3.93 -22.76
CA PRO A 58 -1.48 3.28 -23.75
C PRO A 58 -1.29 1.75 -23.66
N GLY A 59 -2.38 1.00 -23.76
CA GLY A 59 -2.36 -0.47 -23.68
C GLY A 59 -3.28 -1.02 -22.59
N MET A 60 -3.07 -2.26 -22.15
CA MET A 60 -3.89 -2.88 -21.13
C MET A 60 -3.57 -2.36 -19.73
N ALA A 61 -4.61 -2.15 -18.91
CA ALA A 61 -4.52 -1.89 -17.49
C ALA A 61 -5.58 -2.73 -16.75
N CYS A 62 -5.42 -2.87 -15.44
CA CYS A 62 -6.36 -3.60 -14.60
C CYS A 62 -7.23 -2.62 -13.83
N GLN A 63 -8.56 -2.71 -14.01
CA GLN A 63 -9.49 -1.93 -13.20
C GLN A 63 -9.57 -2.51 -11.78
N ASN A 64 -9.63 -3.84 -11.70
CA ASN A 64 -9.54 -4.67 -10.50
C ASN A 64 -8.92 -6.04 -10.86
N CYS A 65 -8.91 -6.99 -9.93
CA CYS A 65 -8.30 -8.31 -10.15
C CYS A 65 -9.02 -9.19 -11.18
N SER A 66 -10.29 -8.91 -11.52
CA SER A 66 -11.08 -9.70 -12.47
C SER A 66 -11.35 -8.99 -13.80
N HIS A 67 -11.19 -7.68 -13.90
CA HIS A 67 -11.53 -6.91 -15.10
C HIS A 67 -10.31 -6.21 -15.70
N ALA A 68 -10.03 -6.57 -16.95
CA ALA A 68 -9.03 -5.94 -17.80
C ALA A 68 -9.68 -4.85 -18.66
N VAL A 69 -9.01 -3.71 -18.75
CA VAL A 69 -9.40 -2.58 -19.60
C VAL A 69 -8.24 -2.23 -20.53
N THR A 70 -8.54 -1.62 -21.67
CA THR A 70 -7.54 -1.00 -22.53
C THR A 70 -7.64 0.52 -22.44
N CYS A 71 -6.50 1.16 -22.29
CA CYS A 71 -6.31 2.59 -22.18
C CYS A 71 -5.93 3.17 -23.53
N VAL A 72 -6.78 4.03 -24.07
CA VAL A 72 -6.56 4.73 -25.34
C VAL A 72 -6.33 6.22 -25.05
N PRO A 73 -5.19 6.81 -25.47
CA PRO A 73 -4.91 8.21 -25.19
C PRO A 73 -5.85 9.11 -26.00
N LEU A 74 -6.46 10.09 -25.33
CA LEU A 74 -7.24 11.15 -25.93
C LEU A 74 -6.49 12.49 -25.79
N PRO A 75 -6.82 13.51 -26.61
CA PRO A 75 -6.22 14.83 -26.48
C PRO A 75 -6.36 15.48 -25.09
N VAL A 76 -7.36 15.06 -24.30
CA VAL A 76 -7.67 15.61 -22.97
C VAL A 76 -7.88 14.50 -21.92
N GLY A 77 -7.07 13.44 -21.95
CA GLY A 77 -7.09 12.38 -20.94
C GLY A 77 -7.01 10.97 -21.52
N TRP A 78 -7.62 10.00 -20.85
CA TRP A 78 -7.62 8.60 -21.26
C TRP A 78 -9.05 8.08 -21.46
N LEU A 79 -9.25 7.30 -22.50
CA LEU A 79 -10.44 6.50 -22.70
C LEU A 79 -10.16 5.09 -22.18
N LYS A 80 -10.92 4.67 -21.16
CA LYS A 80 -10.93 3.33 -20.58
C LYS A 80 -11.96 2.51 -21.33
N VAL A 81 -11.54 1.50 -22.09
CA VAL A 81 -12.44 0.59 -22.80
C VAL A 81 -12.37 -0.79 -22.17
N PRO A 82 -13.50 -1.37 -21.69
CA PRO A 82 -13.51 -2.74 -21.19
C PRO A 82 -13.00 -3.72 -22.25
N LEU A 83 -12.00 -4.52 -21.89
CA LEU A 83 -11.36 -5.47 -22.82
C LEU A 83 -11.94 -6.87 -22.62
N GLN A 84 -11.78 -7.41 -21.42
CA GLN A 84 -12.27 -8.75 -21.05
C GLN A 84 -12.41 -8.88 -19.53
N GLU A 85 -13.28 -9.78 -19.10
CA GLU A 85 -13.35 -10.28 -17.73
C GLU A 85 -12.54 -11.58 -17.64
N CYS A 86 -11.73 -11.70 -16.61
CA CYS A 86 -10.88 -12.86 -16.39
C CYS A 86 -11.74 -14.04 -15.90
N ASN A 87 -11.57 -15.20 -16.54
CA ASN A 87 -12.25 -16.43 -16.14
C ASN A 87 -11.78 -16.92 -14.75
N GLU A 88 -12.51 -17.85 -14.16
CA GLU A 88 -12.15 -18.49 -12.89
C GLU A 88 -10.71 -19.01 -12.89
N GLY A 89 -9.94 -18.64 -11.86
CA GLY A 89 -8.53 -19.01 -11.72
C GLY A 89 -7.53 -18.15 -12.51
N LEU A 90 -8.00 -17.20 -13.31
CA LEU A 90 -7.17 -16.17 -13.95
C LEU A 90 -7.39 -14.83 -13.26
N THR A 91 -6.34 -14.02 -13.19
CA THR A 91 -6.39 -12.66 -12.63
C THR A 91 -5.79 -11.67 -13.60
N CYS A 92 -6.20 -10.41 -13.47
CA CYS A 92 -5.70 -9.34 -14.31
C CYS A 92 -4.26 -9.00 -13.94
N ASN A 93 -3.33 -9.23 -14.87
CA ASN A 93 -1.93 -8.90 -14.71
C ASN A 93 -1.51 -7.94 -15.84
N ALA A 94 -1.48 -6.65 -15.51
CA ALA A 94 -1.12 -5.59 -16.44
C ALA A 94 0.36 -5.65 -16.85
N HIS A 95 1.25 -6.21 -16.03
CA HIS A 95 2.65 -6.43 -16.42
C HIS A 95 2.77 -7.46 -17.55
N GLN A 96 1.88 -8.45 -17.60
CA GLN A 96 1.80 -9.42 -18.71
C GLN A 96 0.89 -8.95 -19.85
N GLY A 97 0.12 -7.88 -19.65
CA GLY A 97 -0.81 -7.35 -20.65
C GLY A 97 -1.96 -8.29 -20.98
N GLN A 98 -2.31 -9.22 -20.09
CA GLN A 98 -3.42 -10.17 -20.27
C GLN A 98 -3.92 -10.71 -18.92
N CYS A 99 -5.08 -11.36 -18.93
CA CYS A 99 -5.49 -12.21 -17.80
C CYS A 99 -4.55 -13.42 -17.73
N SER A 100 -3.96 -13.66 -16.57
CA SER A 100 -2.91 -14.66 -16.38
C SER A 100 -3.21 -15.58 -15.19
N PRO A 101 -2.74 -16.84 -15.21
CA PRO A 101 -2.72 -17.68 -14.02
C PRO A 101 -1.77 -17.16 -12.94
N ASP A 102 -0.81 -16.29 -13.29
CA ASP A 102 0.12 -15.68 -12.33
C ASP A 102 -0.45 -14.34 -11.82
N PRO A 103 -1.00 -14.30 -10.59
CA PRO A 103 -1.60 -13.08 -10.07
C PRO A 103 -0.56 -12.02 -9.73
N ALA A 104 -0.96 -10.76 -9.91
CA ALA A 104 -0.27 -9.65 -9.27
C ALA A 104 -0.31 -9.85 -7.74
N PRO A 105 0.71 -9.40 -6.98
CA PRO A 105 0.80 -9.57 -5.53
C PRO A 105 -0.50 -9.26 -4.77
N GLU A 106 -1.13 -8.13 -5.11
CA GLU A 106 -2.38 -7.63 -4.55
C GLU A 106 -3.61 -8.48 -4.92
N CYS A 107 -3.54 -9.26 -5.98
CA CYS A 107 -4.63 -10.10 -6.49
C CYS A 107 -4.50 -11.58 -6.10
N SER A 108 -3.46 -11.94 -5.34
CA SER A 108 -3.29 -13.31 -4.85
C SER A 108 -4.35 -13.66 -3.81
N GLY A 109 -4.79 -14.92 -3.75
CA GLY A 109 -5.78 -15.35 -2.75
C GLY A 109 -5.32 -15.07 -1.31
N ALA A 110 -4.02 -15.23 -1.05
CA ALA A 110 -3.42 -14.88 0.24
C ALA A 110 -3.57 -13.39 0.58
N ALA A 111 -3.54 -12.48 -0.41
CA ALA A 111 -3.73 -11.06 -0.19
C ALA A 111 -5.19 -10.72 0.16
N GLN A 112 -6.14 -11.39 -0.48
CA GLN A 112 -7.58 -11.18 -0.26
C GLN A 112 -8.03 -11.68 1.11
N ASP A 113 -7.48 -12.81 1.56
CA ASP A 113 -7.79 -13.40 2.87
C ASP A 113 -6.96 -12.78 4.01
N PHE A 114 -6.01 -11.88 3.70
CA PHE A 114 -5.12 -11.30 4.70
C PHE A 114 -5.81 -10.25 5.55
N ASP A 115 -5.77 -10.49 6.86
CA ASP A 115 -6.28 -9.59 7.89
C ASP A 115 -5.18 -9.24 8.90
N HIS A 116 -4.79 -7.95 8.89
CA HIS A 116 -3.75 -7.41 9.75
C HIS A 116 -4.28 -7.21 11.18
N THR A 117 -3.57 -7.77 12.15
CA THR A 117 -3.95 -7.64 13.56
C THR A 117 -3.15 -6.51 14.22
N CYS A 118 -3.84 -5.51 14.76
CA CYS A 118 -3.19 -4.38 15.42
C CYS A 118 -2.70 -4.73 16.84
N GLU A 119 -1.44 -5.16 16.94
CA GLU A 119 -0.75 -5.38 18.22
C GLU A 119 -0.04 -4.13 18.76
N GLN A 120 0.32 -3.21 17.85
CA GLN A 120 1.03 -1.97 18.15
C GLN A 120 0.27 -0.79 17.53
N VAL A 121 0.37 0.38 18.19
CA VAL A 121 -0.16 1.64 17.64
C VAL A 121 0.82 2.17 16.60
N GLY A 122 0.32 2.53 15.43
CA GLY A 122 1.16 2.99 14.32
C GLY A 122 0.49 2.87 12.96
N ILE A 123 1.31 3.06 11.92
CA ILE A 123 0.93 2.84 10.52
C ILE A 123 1.81 1.72 9.99
N PHE A 124 1.20 0.69 9.42
CA PHE A 124 1.88 -0.51 8.97
C PHE A 124 1.60 -0.77 7.49
N PRO A 125 2.59 -1.15 6.67
CA PRO A 125 2.32 -1.63 5.32
C PRO A 125 1.51 -2.94 5.38
N ASP A 126 0.63 -3.15 4.41
CA ASP A 126 0.03 -4.48 4.19
C ASP A 126 1.11 -5.46 3.72
N ALA A 127 0.98 -6.73 4.08
CA ALA A 127 2.00 -7.72 3.79
C ALA A 127 2.04 -8.15 2.32
N TYR A 128 0.92 -8.06 1.62
CA TYR A 128 0.76 -8.57 0.27
C TYR A 128 0.46 -7.47 -0.75
N ASP A 129 -0.32 -6.45 -0.36
CA ASP A 129 -0.69 -5.34 -1.24
C ASP A 129 0.19 -4.11 -0.96
N CYS A 130 1.07 -3.78 -1.90
CA CYS A 130 1.96 -2.61 -1.81
C CYS A 130 1.24 -1.26 -1.80
N ARG A 131 -0.03 -1.20 -2.18
CA ARG A 131 -0.85 0.02 -2.15
C ARG A 131 -1.62 0.16 -0.85
N LYS A 132 -1.80 -0.92 -0.10
CA LYS A 132 -2.60 -0.94 1.11
C LYS A 132 -1.72 -0.74 2.33
N PHE A 133 -2.24 -0.02 3.31
CA PHE A 133 -1.63 0.16 4.61
C PHE A 133 -2.69 0.14 5.70
N HIS A 134 -2.26 -0.14 6.92
CA HIS A 134 -3.10 -0.28 8.09
C HIS A 134 -2.77 0.81 9.10
N LEU A 135 -3.80 1.48 9.59
CA LEU A 135 -3.74 2.43 10.68
C LEU A 135 -4.26 1.73 11.93
N CYS A 136 -3.39 1.62 12.94
CA CYS A 136 -3.73 1.07 14.24
C CYS A 136 -3.73 2.21 15.25
N SER A 137 -4.91 2.65 15.69
CA SER A 137 -5.07 3.72 16.68
C SER A 137 -5.43 3.18 18.06
N PRO A 138 -5.04 3.85 19.15
CA PRO A 138 -5.51 3.49 20.48
C PRO A 138 -7.04 3.43 20.50
N PRO A 139 -7.66 2.47 21.20
CA PRO A 139 -9.10 2.38 21.27
C PRO A 139 -9.68 3.66 21.88
N GLU A 140 -10.73 4.20 21.25
CA GLU A 140 -11.40 5.39 21.78
C GLU A 140 -12.03 5.08 23.13
N GLY A 141 -11.69 5.88 24.14
CA GLY A 141 -12.52 6.03 25.33
C GLY A 141 -12.10 5.35 26.63
N LEU A 142 -11.03 4.54 26.74
CA LEU A 142 -10.44 4.09 28.03
C LEU A 142 -9.07 3.40 27.84
N PRO A 143 -8.14 3.47 28.83
CA PRO A 143 -6.85 2.77 28.83
C PRO A 143 -6.98 1.26 29.16
N ASP A 144 -7.95 0.57 28.59
CA ASP A 144 -8.36 -0.78 29.03
C ASP A 144 -7.67 -1.92 28.26
N GLY A 145 -6.40 -1.79 27.88
CA GLY A 145 -5.61 -2.90 27.31
C GLY A 145 -6.27 -3.66 26.14
N ARG A 146 -7.24 -3.04 25.46
CA ARG A 146 -7.94 -3.63 24.31
C ARG A 146 -7.04 -3.52 23.08
N PRO A 147 -7.19 -4.42 22.09
CA PRO A 147 -6.53 -4.28 20.81
C PRO A 147 -6.79 -2.89 20.21
N ALA A 148 -5.79 -2.34 19.51
CA ALA A 148 -5.92 -1.07 18.84
C ALA A 148 -7.02 -1.13 17.76
N ASP A 149 -7.74 -0.02 17.55
CA ASP A 149 -8.71 0.12 16.48
C ASP A 149 -7.97 0.03 15.13
N HIS A 150 -8.45 -0.84 14.24
CA HIS A 150 -7.82 -1.17 12.97
C HIS A 150 -8.60 -0.54 11.83
N ARG A 151 -7.91 0.19 10.96
CA ARG A 151 -8.47 0.69 9.71
C ARG A 151 -7.48 0.42 8.58
N ALA A 152 -7.98 -0.04 7.45
CA ALA A 152 -7.18 -0.17 6.23
C ALA A 152 -7.45 1.03 5.31
N ALA A 153 -6.42 1.46 4.59
CA ALA A 153 -6.53 2.50 3.57
C ALA A 153 -5.69 2.13 2.36
N LEU A 154 -6.12 2.62 1.19
CA LEU A 154 -5.43 2.42 -0.08
C LEU A 154 -4.76 3.72 -0.51
N CYS A 155 -3.54 3.59 -1.02
CA CYS A 155 -2.86 4.66 -1.70
C CYS A 155 -3.59 5.06 -3.00
N PRO A 156 -3.48 6.34 -3.41
CA PRO A 156 -3.97 6.80 -4.70
C PRO A 156 -3.51 5.89 -5.83
N ARG A 157 -4.33 5.75 -6.89
CA ARG A 157 -3.95 4.93 -8.04
C ARG A 157 -2.58 5.37 -8.57
N HIS A 158 -1.77 4.39 -8.98
CA HIS A 158 -0.35 4.52 -9.41
C HIS A 158 0.69 4.74 -8.31
N TYR A 159 0.29 4.83 -7.04
CA TYR A 159 1.24 4.95 -5.94
C TYR A 159 1.11 3.80 -4.96
N GLY A 160 2.25 3.32 -4.49
CA GLY A 160 2.41 2.37 -3.40
C GLY A 160 2.86 3.07 -2.12
N TYR A 161 2.58 2.43 -1.00
CA TYR A 161 2.93 2.91 0.33
C TYR A 161 4.43 2.71 0.59
N ASN A 162 5.10 3.78 1.05
CA ASN A 162 6.49 3.75 1.46
C ASN A 162 6.60 3.72 2.99
N PRO A 163 7.01 2.60 3.61
CA PRO A 163 7.14 2.49 5.06
C PRO A 163 8.32 3.27 5.64
N ALA A 164 9.27 3.77 4.84
CA ALA A 164 10.34 4.64 5.35
C ALA A 164 9.84 6.06 5.60
N THR A 165 8.94 6.57 4.74
CA THR A 165 8.41 7.93 4.83
C THR A 165 6.99 8.00 5.37
N ALA A 166 6.34 6.85 5.57
CA ALA A 166 4.92 6.72 5.90
C ALA A 166 3.99 7.47 4.91
N GLN A 167 4.30 7.40 3.62
CA GLN A 167 3.59 8.15 2.56
C GLN A 167 3.39 7.30 1.31
N CYS A 168 2.35 7.58 0.53
CA CYS A 168 2.12 6.99 -0.79
C CYS A 168 3.02 7.63 -1.85
N SER A 169 4.31 7.24 -1.87
CA SER A 169 5.34 7.87 -2.72
C SER A 169 6.00 6.92 -3.73
N ILE A 170 5.77 5.61 -3.64
CA ILE A 170 6.36 4.64 -4.57
C ILE A 170 5.57 4.65 -5.87
N GLN A 171 6.15 5.09 -6.98
CA GLN A 171 5.46 5.07 -8.26
C GLN A 171 5.38 3.64 -8.79
N LEU A 172 4.16 3.16 -9.03
CA LEU A 172 3.89 1.82 -9.53
C LEU A 172 3.84 1.79 -11.05
N GLU A 173 4.46 0.77 -11.64
CA GLU A 173 4.32 0.53 -13.06
C GLU A 173 2.99 -0.17 -13.36
N HIS A 174 2.26 0.30 -14.38
CA HIS A 174 0.93 -0.22 -14.74
C HIS A 174 -0.09 -0.20 -13.58
N SER A 175 0.14 0.62 -12.56
CA SER A 175 -0.73 0.74 -11.38
C SER A 175 -0.81 -0.53 -10.53
N GLN A 176 0.13 -1.47 -10.70
CA GLN A 176 0.16 -2.75 -9.99
C GLN A 176 1.45 -2.93 -9.19
N CYS A 177 1.42 -3.80 -8.19
CA CYS A 177 2.60 -4.12 -7.42
C CYS A 177 3.54 -5.03 -8.23
N SER A 178 4.82 -4.65 -8.32
CA SER A 178 5.82 -5.49 -8.97
C SER A 178 6.30 -6.62 -8.04
N GLU A 179 6.39 -6.35 -6.74
CA GLU A 179 6.85 -7.29 -5.72
C GLU A 179 5.97 -7.16 -4.46
N LYS A 180 5.94 -8.22 -3.65
CA LYS A 180 5.27 -8.20 -2.34
C LYS A 180 6.06 -7.31 -1.38
N PRO A 181 5.40 -6.46 -0.56
CA PRO A 181 6.08 -5.64 0.44
C PRO A 181 6.86 -6.47 1.47
N VAL A 182 6.33 -7.63 1.84
CA VAL A 182 6.94 -8.53 2.81
C VAL A 182 7.35 -9.84 2.14
N PRO A 183 8.57 -10.36 2.41
CA PRO A 183 9.01 -11.66 1.92
C PRO A 183 8.08 -12.81 2.34
N GLU A 184 8.02 -13.86 1.52
CA GLU A 184 7.19 -15.03 1.80
C GLU A 184 7.71 -15.84 3.00
N CYS A 185 6.79 -16.16 3.91
CA CYS A 185 7.08 -16.92 5.11
C CYS A 185 7.30 -18.40 4.80
N LYS A 186 8.44 -18.95 5.26
CA LYS A 186 8.79 -20.38 5.10
C LYS A 186 8.67 -21.14 6.41
N VAL A 187 9.03 -20.51 7.53
CA VAL A 187 9.09 -21.15 8.85
C VAL A 187 8.39 -20.26 9.89
N ILE A 188 7.77 -20.89 10.89
CA ILE A 188 7.18 -20.22 12.04
C ILE A 188 8.28 -19.48 12.81
N GLY A 189 8.05 -18.22 13.16
CA GLY A 189 9.02 -17.38 13.87
C GLY A 189 10.15 -16.87 12.98
N GLN A 190 10.16 -17.18 11.68
CA GLN A 190 11.02 -16.50 10.71
C GLN A 190 10.72 -14.99 10.80
N HIS A 191 11.77 -14.20 10.92
CA HIS A 191 11.64 -12.76 11.04
C HIS A 191 12.77 -12.07 10.26
N GLY A 192 12.57 -10.80 9.96
CA GLY A 192 13.55 -10.03 9.23
C GLY A 192 13.13 -8.58 9.03
N VAL A 193 14.08 -7.77 8.61
CA VAL A 193 13.86 -6.37 8.26
C VAL A 193 13.07 -6.25 6.96
N LEU A 194 12.20 -5.24 6.85
CA LEU A 194 11.54 -4.93 5.59
C LEU A 194 12.53 -4.27 4.61
N PRO A 195 12.56 -4.65 3.31
CA PRO A 195 13.50 -4.08 2.34
C PRO A 195 13.42 -2.56 2.20
N LEU A 196 12.22 -2.00 2.37
CA LEU A 196 11.95 -0.58 2.19
C LEU A 196 12.16 0.26 3.45
N SER A 197 12.23 -0.33 4.65
CA SER A 197 12.35 0.42 5.90
C SER A 197 13.02 -0.41 6.98
N SER A 198 14.16 0.07 7.47
CA SER A 198 14.89 -0.56 8.57
C SER A 198 14.21 -0.44 9.93
N ASN A 199 13.21 0.44 10.06
CA ASN A 199 12.41 0.57 11.27
C ASN A 199 11.29 -0.50 11.35
N HIS A 200 10.91 -1.07 10.21
CA HIS A 200 9.88 -2.10 10.16
C HIS A 200 10.52 -3.48 10.04
N TYR A 201 9.92 -4.45 10.73
CA TYR A 201 10.30 -5.85 10.63
C TYR A 201 9.05 -6.72 10.56
N TYR A 202 9.20 -7.93 10.02
CA TYR A 202 8.13 -8.91 9.96
C TYR A 202 8.46 -10.10 10.85
N VAL A 203 7.41 -10.76 11.36
CA VAL A 203 7.49 -12.06 12.03
C VAL A 203 6.43 -12.97 11.43
N CYS A 204 6.82 -14.17 11.04
CA CYS A 204 5.93 -15.17 10.48
C CYS A 204 5.20 -15.93 11.60
N LEU A 205 3.89 -15.74 11.69
CA LEU A 205 3.02 -16.32 12.71
C LEU A 205 2.03 -17.30 12.08
N ILE A 206 1.53 -18.27 12.86
CA ILE A 206 0.42 -19.13 12.43
C ILE A 206 -0.88 -18.55 12.97
N LYS A 207 -1.82 -18.27 12.07
CA LYS A 207 -3.21 -17.92 12.39
C LYS A 207 -4.12 -18.86 11.59
N ASN A 208 -5.03 -19.54 12.28
CA ASN A 208 -5.94 -20.52 11.67
C ASN A 208 -5.25 -21.64 10.87
N GLY A 209 -4.04 -22.04 11.28
CA GLY A 209 -3.27 -23.09 10.60
C GLY A 209 -2.52 -22.63 9.34
N VAL A 210 -2.61 -21.35 8.98
CA VAL A 210 -1.89 -20.75 7.85
C VAL A 210 -0.78 -19.84 8.36
N LEU A 211 0.39 -19.93 7.74
CA LEU A 211 1.53 -19.08 8.05
C LEU A 211 1.36 -17.73 7.36
N HIS A 212 1.36 -16.64 8.12
CA HIS A 212 1.23 -15.28 7.61
C HIS A 212 2.30 -14.38 8.22
N PRO A 213 2.85 -13.44 7.45
CA PRO A 213 3.71 -12.40 7.98
C PRO A 213 2.87 -11.34 8.73
N GLN A 214 3.27 -11.02 9.95
CA GLN A 214 2.79 -9.87 10.71
C GLN A 214 3.90 -8.82 10.75
N VAL A 215 3.57 -7.58 10.41
CA VAL A 215 4.52 -6.46 10.40
C VAL A 215 4.47 -5.72 11.74
N PHE A 216 5.65 -5.38 12.24
CA PHE A 216 5.89 -4.64 13.47
C PHE A 216 6.79 -3.43 13.21
N ILE A 217 6.78 -2.49 14.14
CA ILE A 217 7.61 -1.29 14.10
C ILE A 217 8.51 -1.22 15.34
N CYS A 218 9.76 -0.81 15.15
CA CYS A 218 10.65 -0.53 16.26
C CYS A 218 10.28 0.80 16.95
N PRO A 219 10.72 1.01 18.22
CA PRO A 219 10.58 2.30 18.87
C PRO A 219 11.20 3.44 18.05
N HIS A 220 10.74 4.68 18.28
CA HIS A 220 11.24 5.84 17.54
C HIS A 220 12.77 5.97 17.61
N GLY A 221 13.42 6.07 16.44
CA GLY A 221 14.88 6.17 16.30
C GLY A 221 15.62 4.84 16.40
N TRP A 222 14.90 3.72 16.50
CA TRP A 222 15.47 2.38 16.53
C TRP A 222 15.28 1.69 15.18
N HIS A 223 16.19 0.78 14.86
CA HIS A 223 16.20 0.01 13.63
C HIS A 223 16.32 -1.47 13.97
N PHE A 224 15.72 -2.31 13.13
CA PHE A 224 15.80 -3.75 13.25
C PHE A 224 17.05 -4.27 12.54
N TRP A 225 18.08 -4.63 13.32
CA TRP A 225 19.24 -5.35 12.82
C TRP A 225 19.80 -6.27 13.90
N GLY A 226 20.48 -7.35 13.47
CA GLY A 226 20.98 -8.37 14.40
C GLY A 226 19.87 -9.09 15.17
N GLU A 227 18.68 -9.25 14.57
CA GLU A 227 17.50 -9.92 15.14
C GLU A 227 16.76 -9.16 16.27
N PHE A 228 17.11 -7.91 16.55
CA PHE A 228 16.40 -7.09 17.53
C PHE A 228 16.36 -5.61 17.13
N CYS A 229 15.43 -4.85 17.71
CA CYS A 229 15.39 -3.41 17.58
C CYS A 229 16.49 -2.78 18.44
N GLN A 230 17.29 -1.89 17.87
CA GLN A 230 18.33 -1.14 18.57
C GLN A 230 18.57 0.24 17.95
N PRO A 231 19.06 1.22 18.73
CA PRO A 231 19.36 2.56 18.23
C PRO A 231 20.56 2.53 17.27
N GLU A 232 20.62 3.48 16.33
CA GLU A 232 21.77 3.56 15.43
C GLU A 232 23.07 3.81 16.19
N PRO A 233 24.14 3.00 15.95
CA PRO A 233 25.40 3.22 16.61
C PRO A 233 25.84 4.64 16.27
N GLU A 234 26.08 5.44 17.31
CA GLU A 234 26.61 6.79 17.12
C GLU A 234 27.84 6.67 16.23
N LYS A 235 27.76 7.26 15.02
CA LYS A 235 28.92 7.40 14.15
C LYS A 235 29.93 8.19 14.96
N LYS A 236 30.91 7.50 15.53
CA LYS A 236 32.05 8.15 16.19
C LYS A 236 32.76 8.92 15.10
N ILE A 237 32.44 10.21 15.00
CA ILE A 237 33.21 11.14 14.20
C ILE A 237 34.56 11.18 14.90
N VAL A 238 35.50 10.39 14.40
CA VAL A 238 36.90 10.53 14.75
C VAL A 238 37.28 11.91 14.19
N LYS A 239 37.29 12.90 15.08
CA LYS A 239 37.92 14.19 14.78
C LYS A 239 39.41 13.90 14.77
N ASP A 240 39.95 13.60 13.60
CA ASP A 240 41.38 13.72 13.39
C ASP A 240 41.74 15.18 13.67
N THR A 241 42.35 15.36 14.83
CA THR A 241 42.98 16.61 15.19
C THR A 241 44.29 16.57 14.41
N ASP A 242 44.46 17.53 13.49
CA ASP A 242 45.66 17.76 12.67
C ASP A 242 45.63 17.15 11.24
N ASP A 243 44.66 17.50 10.39
CA ASP A 243 44.93 18.10 9.06
C ASP A 243 43.62 18.39 8.30
N GLU A 244 43.64 19.44 7.49
CA GLU A 244 42.51 20.00 6.76
C GLU A 244 42.14 19.15 5.53
N THR A 245 41.63 17.92 5.70
CA THR A 245 40.94 17.19 4.61
C THR A 245 39.89 16.20 5.13
N ILE A 246 38.61 16.46 4.85
CA ILE A 246 37.50 15.55 5.15
C ILE A 246 37.51 14.41 4.11
N LYS A 247 37.91 13.20 4.51
CA LYS A 247 37.60 11.96 3.80
C LYS A 247 36.56 11.19 4.60
N VAL A 248 35.39 10.97 3.99
CA VAL A 248 34.36 10.08 4.53
C VAL A 248 34.78 8.66 4.17
N GLU A 249 35.44 7.97 5.09
CA GLU A 249 35.70 6.53 4.94
C GLU A 249 34.43 5.75 5.25
N HIS A 250 33.95 5.02 4.25
CA HIS A 250 32.89 4.02 4.38
C HIS A 250 33.57 2.73 4.88
N SER A 251 33.24 2.30 6.09
CA SER A 251 33.68 1.03 6.66
C SER A 251 33.09 -0.13 5.84
N SER A 252 33.89 -0.57 4.88
CA SER A 252 33.98 -1.85 4.19
C SER A 252 33.00 -2.98 4.51
N GLU A 253 32.43 -3.49 3.42
CA GLU A 253 31.97 -4.85 3.17
C GLU A 253 32.84 -5.93 3.85
N GLU A 254 32.18 -6.84 4.54
CA GLU A 254 32.75 -8.08 5.05
C GLU A 254 32.85 -9.09 3.89
N LYS A 255 34.06 -9.25 3.35
CA LYS A 255 34.40 -10.33 2.40
C LYS A 255 34.61 -11.63 3.15
N ILE A 256 33.76 -12.61 2.86
CA ILE A 256 33.94 -14.04 3.14
C ILE A 256 35.10 -14.57 2.28
N PRO A 257 36.03 -15.38 2.83
CA PRO A 257 36.80 -16.33 2.05
C PRO A 257 36.24 -17.76 2.23
N GLU A 258 35.94 -18.38 1.08
CA GLU A 258 35.89 -19.82 0.93
C GLU A 258 37.30 -20.40 1.10
N GLU A 259 37.44 -21.46 1.90
CA GLU A 259 38.49 -22.47 1.68
C GLU A 259 37.96 -23.84 2.10
N GLU A 260 37.86 -24.74 1.10
CA GLU A 260 37.71 -26.17 1.27
C GLU A 260 39.08 -26.77 1.65
N GLU A 261 39.16 -27.63 2.68
CA GLU A 261 39.77 -28.96 2.51
C GLU A 261 39.51 -29.95 3.67
N LYS A 262 39.08 -31.14 3.22
CA LYS A 262 39.00 -32.50 3.78
C LYS A 262 39.87 -32.95 4.98
N VAL A 263 39.20 -33.70 5.89
CA VAL A 263 39.47 -35.11 6.36
C VAL A 263 40.73 -35.31 7.24
N THR A 264 40.72 -35.89 8.46
CA THR A 264 40.22 -37.21 8.91
C THR A 264 40.24 -37.34 10.45
N THR A 265 39.38 -38.21 10.97
CA THR A 265 39.25 -38.91 12.28
C THR A 265 40.43 -38.99 13.28
N THR A 266 40.13 -38.99 14.59
CA THR A 266 40.32 -40.12 15.56
C THR A 266 39.71 -39.79 16.94
N GLU A 267 39.07 -40.79 17.55
CA GLU A 267 38.42 -40.85 18.86
C GLU A 267 39.36 -40.65 20.07
N LYS A 268 38.82 -40.16 21.20
CA LYS A 268 38.99 -40.78 22.54
C LYS A 268 38.14 -40.13 23.63
N GLU A 269 37.49 -40.99 24.41
CA GLU A 269 36.78 -40.75 25.67
C GLU A 269 37.71 -40.24 26.81
N ALA A 270 37.13 -39.52 27.77
CA ALA A 270 37.08 -39.86 29.21
C ALA A 270 37.06 -38.62 30.15
N THR A 271 35.94 -38.46 30.85
CA THR A 271 35.76 -38.25 32.31
C THR A 271 36.79 -37.42 33.08
N THR A 272 36.40 -36.33 33.78
CA THR A 272 36.25 -36.29 35.26
C THR A 272 35.71 -34.94 35.76
N GLU A 273 34.90 -35.04 36.82
CA GLU A 273 34.36 -33.98 37.66
C GLU A 273 35.44 -33.20 38.42
N ALA A 274 35.23 -31.89 38.61
CA ALA A 274 35.86 -31.15 39.70
C ALA A 274 34.95 -30.01 40.17
N THR A 275 34.34 -30.26 41.32
CA THR A 275 33.59 -29.35 42.19
C THR A 275 34.49 -28.21 42.67
N ALA A 276 34.04 -26.97 42.52
CA ALA A 276 34.59 -25.83 43.25
C ALA A 276 33.46 -24.91 43.72
N THR A 277 33.10 -25.10 44.97
CA THR A 277 32.25 -24.27 45.81
C THR A 277 32.91 -22.89 46.01
N VAL A 278 32.22 -21.80 45.66
CA VAL A 278 32.61 -20.44 46.09
C VAL A 278 31.37 -19.71 46.62
N GLU A 279 31.64 -18.96 47.68
CA GLU A 279 30.77 -18.46 48.73
C GLU A 279 29.65 -17.51 48.28
N ALA A 280 28.59 -17.54 49.08
CA ALA A 280 27.47 -16.61 49.05
C ALA A 280 27.90 -15.21 49.51
N THR A 281 27.80 -14.23 48.62
CA THR A 281 27.77 -12.80 48.97
C THR A 281 26.33 -12.31 48.91
N THR A 282 25.74 -12.17 50.09
CA THR A 282 24.48 -11.45 50.31
C THR A 282 24.71 -9.96 50.06
N THR A 283 24.34 -9.45 48.89
CA THR A 283 24.09 -8.02 48.69
C THR A 283 22.60 -7.80 48.52
N LYS A 284 22.03 -7.24 49.58
CA LYS A 284 20.67 -6.75 49.72
C LYS A 284 20.44 -5.63 48.70
N ILE A 285 19.68 -5.89 47.65
CA ILE A 285 19.15 -4.85 46.76
C ILE A 285 17.77 -4.47 47.31
N ASP A 286 17.78 -3.62 48.33
CA ASP A 286 16.61 -2.81 48.66
C ASP A 286 16.55 -1.68 47.61
N SER A 287 15.34 -1.39 47.10
CA SER A 287 14.98 -0.20 46.29
C SER A 287 15.05 -0.34 44.75
N PHE A 288 14.07 -1.02 44.14
CA PHE A 288 13.81 -0.95 42.69
C PHE A 288 12.44 -0.33 42.32
N PHE A 289 11.83 0.41 43.24
CA PHE A 289 10.70 1.29 42.95
C PHE A 289 11.10 2.74 43.23
N SER A 290 11.78 3.36 42.27
CA SER A 290 11.81 4.82 42.19
C SER A 290 10.42 5.29 41.79
N THR A 291 9.61 5.66 42.78
CA THR A 291 8.46 6.55 42.58
C THR A 291 8.98 7.96 42.34
N GLU A 292 9.56 8.20 41.16
CA GLU A 292 9.82 9.57 40.72
C GLU A 292 8.52 10.19 40.23
N ARG A 293 8.24 11.38 40.77
CA ARG A 293 7.08 12.20 40.50
C ARG A 293 6.90 12.43 39.00
N THR A 294 5.67 12.28 38.55
CA THR A 294 5.16 12.76 37.26
C THR A 294 5.46 14.26 37.14
N ALA A 295 6.43 14.61 36.28
CA ALA A 295 6.54 15.95 35.76
C ALA A 295 5.40 16.13 34.75
N THR A 296 4.44 16.97 35.09
CA THR A 296 3.35 17.38 34.19
C THR A 296 3.97 18.23 33.07
N TYR A 297 4.24 17.62 31.92
CA TYR A 297 4.57 18.36 30.71
C TYR A 297 3.29 19.02 30.17
N ALA A 298 3.41 20.28 29.76
CA ALA A 298 2.33 20.98 29.08
C ALA A 298 1.98 20.24 27.77
N ALA A 299 0.69 20.16 27.46
CA ALA A 299 0.21 19.55 26.22
C ALA A 299 0.80 20.31 25.02
N ASP A 300 1.79 19.70 24.35
CA ASP A 300 2.36 20.21 23.12
C ASP A 300 1.32 20.06 22.00
N THR A 301 0.67 21.17 21.65
CA THR A 301 -0.28 21.31 20.55
C THR A 301 0.43 21.38 19.19
N PHE A 302 1.31 20.43 18.88
CA PHE A 302 2.10 20.45 17.63
C PHE A 302 1.93 19.22 16.72
N LEU A 303 1.02 18.29 17.03
CA LEU A 303 0.76 17.10 16.19
C LEU A 303 -0.68 17.00 15.64
N ALA A 304 -1.53 17.99 15.89
CA ALA A 304 -2.93 17.97 15.44
C ALA A 304 -3.15 18.61 14.06
N ASP A 305 -2.18 19.32 13.51
CA ASP A 305 -2.33 19.95 12.20
C ASP A 305 -1.64 19.12 11.12
N LYS A 306 -2.47 18.57 10.23
CA LYS A 306 -2.15 18.13 8.86
C LYS A 306 -1.89 16.63 8.64
N ILE A 307 -2.78 15.78 9.15
CA ILE A 307 -3.13 14.57 8.41
C ILE A 307 -4.52 14.84 7.81
N ASP A 308 -4.53 15.28 6.55
CA ASP A 308 -5.76 15.51 5.80
C ASP A 308 -6.25 14.15 5.24
N LEU A 309 -7.08 13.45 6.02
CA LEU A 309 -7.67 12.17 5.62
C LEU A 309 -8.74 12.33 4.52
N ALA A 310 -9.07 13.54 4.09
CA ALA A 310 -10.14 13.78 3.12
C ALA A 310 -9.87 13.20 1.71
N ASN A 311 -8.64 12.74 1.43
CA ASN A 311 -8.27 12.16 0.13
C ASN A 311 -8.14 10.63 0.14
N TYR A 312 -8.45 9.95 1.25
CA TYR A 312 -8.41 8.48 1.30
C TYR A 312 -9.82 7.90 1.23
N GLU A 313 -10.04 6.99 0.28
CA GLU A 313 -11.25 6.19 0.21
C GLU A 313 -11.23 5.17 1.36
N THR A 314 -12.10 5.37 2.34
CA THR A 314 -12.32 4.41 3.43
C THR A 314 -13.40 3.42 3.00
N THR A 315 -13.05 2.13 2.90
CA THR A 315 -14.04 1.06 2.82
C THR A 315 -14.44 0.67 4.24
N ASP A 316 -15.48 1.33 4.76
CA ASP A 316 -16.12 0.89 6.00
C ASP A 316 -16.96 -0.36 5.71
N ASP A 317 -16.41 -1.54 6.00
CA ASP A 317 -17.17 -2.80 6.06
C ASP A 317 -17.97 -2.88 7.36
N VAL A 318 -18.93 -1.96 7.53
CA VAL A 318 -19.97 -2.06 8.55
C VAL A 318 -21.30 -2.32 7.85
N GLY A 319 -21.72 -3.58 7.87
CA GLY A 319 -22.99 -4.03 7.33
C GLY A 319 -24.16 -3.14 7.77
N ALA A 320 -24.94 -2.68 6.80
CA ALA A 320 -26.15 -1.92 7.03
C ALA A 320 -27.14 -2.71 7.89
N PRO A 321 -27.67 -2.15 9.00
CA PRO A 321 -28.83 -2.74 9.65
C PRO A 321 -30.06 -2.41 8.79
N THR A 322 -30.66 -3.47 8.24
CA THR A 322 -31.97 -3.43 7.61
C THR A 322 -33.00 -2.87 8.59
N ASN A 323 -33.55 -1.72 8.25
CA ASN A 323 -34.84 -1.26 8.75
C ASN A 323 -35.87 -2.33 8.46
N ASP A 324 -36.52 -2.87 9.49
CA ASP A 324 -37.95 -3.14 9.47
C ASP A 324 -38.50 -3.33 10.89
N ASN A 325 -39.66 -2.71 11.08
CA ASN A 325 -40.72 -3.03 12.03
C ASN A 325 -40.75 -2.35 13.42
N PHE A 326 -41.30 -1.13 13.39
CA PHE A 326 -42.09 -0.55 14.48
C PHE A 326 -43.34 -1.42 14.76
N GLY A 327 -43.41 -2.02 15.95
CA GLY A 327 -44.62 -2.61 16.53
C GLY A 327 -44.76 -2.16 17.98
N LEU A 328 -45.64 -1.19 18.20
CA LEU A 328 -45.88 -0.49 19.46
C LEU A 328 -46.47 -1.37 20.57
N SER A 329 -46.03 -1.04 21.79
CA SER A 329 -46.80 -0.95 23.04
C SER A 329 -47.63 -2.14 23.55
N ILE A 330 -47.09 -2.72 24.62
CA ILE A 330 -47.77 -3.18 25.84
C ILE A 330 -48.95 -2.27 26.23
N GLU A 331 -50.11 -2.86 26.58
CA GLU A 331 -50.80 -2.59 27.86
C GLU A 331 -51.99 -3.55 28.17
N TYR A 332 -52.05 -3.93 29.45
CA TYR A 332 -53.20 -4.33 30.29
C TYR A 332 -53.86 -5.73 30.23
N ASN A 333 -53.45 -6.55 31.21
CA ASN A 333 -54.20 -7.17 32.32
C ASN A 333 -55.61 -7.79 32.13
N ASP A 334 -55.68 -8.98 32.75
CA ASP A 334 -56.68 -9.46 33.72
C ASP A 334 -57.97 -10.19 33.27
N TRP A 335 -58.05 -11.43 33.78
CA TRP A 335 -59.18 -12.27 34.22
C TRP A 335 -60.54 -12.16 33.50
N GLU A 336 -60.90 -13.17 32.70
CA GLU A 336 -61.84 -14.27 32.99
C GLU A 336 -61.92 -15.23 31.79
#